data_AF-A0A150TP86-F1
#
_entry.id   AF-A0A150TP86-F1
#
_cell.length_a   1.000
_cell.length_b   1.000
_cell.length_c   1.000
_cell.angle_alpha   90.00
_cell.angle_beta   90.00
_cell.angle_gamma   90.00
#
_symmetry.space_group_name_H-M   'P 1'
#
loop_
_entity.id
_entity.type
_entity.pdbx_description
1 polymer ?
#
loop_
_entity_poly.entity_id
_entity_poly.type
_entity_poly.pdbx_seq_one_letter_code
_entity_poly.pdbx_strand_id
1 'polypeptide(L)'
;MSRGASGLRHLRWAREVLATLEAHVEHNPALADADREALRGEARALGAAVQALSGAVKPYRDFLERTRVRYRGRVRVAEHLVRGSDAGGADEAARARLEEALAELAAMEEAQRRPLKEALSAEIDRLREAMARMDARLAERLSAELVENL
;
A
#
# COMPACT_ATOMS: atom_id res chain seq x y z
N MET A 1 -3.93 13.23 -8.12
CA MET A 1 -3.43 12.71 -6.82
C MET A 1 -2.09 12.02 -7.04
N SER A 2 -1.07 12.40 -6.27
CA SER A 2 0.33 11.93 -6.41
C SER A 2 0.45 10.40 -6.41
N ARG A 3 1.20 9.85 -7.38
CA ARG A 3 1.55 8.42 -7.52
C ARG A 3 2.37 7.87 -6.33
N GLY A 4 2.71 8.70 -5.35
CA GLY A 4 3.39 8.33 -4.10
C GLY A 4 2.45 8.05 -2.91
N ALA A 5 1.13 8.18 -3.06
CA ALA A 5 0.18 7.87 -1.98
C ALA A 5 0.35 6.40 -1.54
N SER A 6 0.76 6.21 -0.28
CA SER A 6 1.15 4.93 0.29
C SER A 6 -0.02 3.94 0.30
N GLY A 7 0.24 2.65 0.10
CA GLY A 7 -0.81 1.61 0.17
C GLY A 7 -1.61 1.65 1.48
N LEU A 8 -1.06 2.21 2.56
CA LEU A 8 -1.78 2.49 3.81
C LEU A 8 -2.90 3.52 3.65
N ARG A 9 -2.73 4.55 2.81
CA ARG A 9 -3.78 5.54 2.54
C ARG A 9 -4.96 4.89 1.81
N HIS A 10 -4.68 4.10 0.76
CA HIS A 10 -5.72 3.36 0.04
C HIS A 10 -6.43 2.36 0.96
N LEU A 11 -5.66 1.64 1.79
CA LEU A 11 -6.23 0.69 2.74
C LEU A 11 -7.13 1.37 3.79
N ARG A 12 -6.71 2.54 4.31
CA ARG A 12 -7.52 3.30 5.26
C ARG A 12 -8.83 3.76 4.63
N TRP A 13 -8.75 4.39 3.46
CA TRP A 13 -9.92 4.88 2.75
C TRP A 13 -10.89 3.74 2.42
N ALA A 14 -10.40 2.61 1.90
CA ALA A 14 -11.27 1.46 1.60
C ALA A 14 -11.94 0.86 2.85
N ARG A 15 -11.30 0.93 4.02
CA ARG A 15 -11.91 0.52 5.30
C ARG A 15 -12.99 1.50 5.75
N GLU A 16 -12.79 2.80 5.53
CA GLU A 16 -13.81 3.81 5.82
C GLU A 16 -15.07 3.55 4.97
N VAL A 17 -14.90 3.34 3.65
CA VAL A 17 -16.03 3.00 2.75
C VAL A 17 -16.73 1.70 3.17
N LEU A 18 -15.96 0.65 3.49
CA LEU A 18 -16.52 -0.61 3.97
C LEU A 18 -17.35 -0.41 5.25
N ALA A 19 -16.81 0.33 6.23
CA ALA A 19 -17.52 0.61 7.47
C ALA A 19 -18.80 1.41 7.23
N THR A 20 -18.82 2.32 6.26
CA THR A 20 -20.04 3.05 5.86
C THR A 20 -21.09 2.11 5.28
N LEU A 21 -20.70 1.18 4.39
CA LEU A 21 -21.62 0.17 3.85
C LEU A 21 -22.21 -0.72 4.95
N GLU A 22 -21.36 -1.20 5.85
CA GLU A 22 -21.77 -2.01 7.01
C GLU A 22 -22.73 -1.24 7.92
N ALA A 23 -22.45 0.04 8.19
CA ALA A 23 -23.33 0.89 8.98
C ALA A 23 -24.71 1.09 8.33
N HIS A 24 -24.78 1.26 7.02
CA HIS A 24 -26.07 1.31 6.33
C HIS A 24 -26.84 -0.02 6.44
N VAL A 25 -26.15 -1.15 6.26
CA VAL A 25 -26.76 -2.48 6.40
C VAL A 25 -27.30 -2.71 7.82
N GLU A 26 -26.60 -2.25 8.85
CA GLU A 26 -26.94 -2.50 10.25
C GLU A 26 -27.96 -1.50 10.79
N HIS A 27 -27.90 -0.24 10.37
CA HIS A 27 -28.57 0.85 11.07
C HIS A 27 -29.52 1.68 10.22
N ASN A 28 -29.57 1.52 8.90
CA ASN A 28 -30.49 2.31 8.07
C ASN A 28 -31.88 1.64 8.00
N PRO A 29 -32.92 2.14 8.70
CA PRO A 29 -34.27 1.55 8.63
C PRO A 29 -34.98 1.86 7.31
N ALA A 30 -34.50 2.85 6.53
CA ALA A 30 -35.11 3.24 5.27
C ALA A 30 -34.70 2.32 4.09
N LEU A 31 -33.73 1.41 4.28
CA LEU A 31 -33.37 0.41 3.27
C LEU A 31 -34.41 -0.70 3.22
N ALA A 32 -34.99 -0.89 2.03
CA ALA A 32 -35.76 -2.08 1.71
C ALA A 32 -34.87 -3.34 1.83
N ASP A 33 -35.48 -4.49 2.16
CA ASP A 33 -34.74 -5.73 2.41
C ASP A 33 -33.88 -6.18 1.21
N ALA A 34 -34.40 -6.00 0.00
CA ALA A 34 -33.68 -6.34 -1.23
C ALA A 34 -32.42 -5.49 -1.42
N ASP A 35 -32.48 -4.21 -1.08
CA ASP A 35 -31.34 -3.29 -1.16
C ASP A 35 -30.36 -3.55 -0.03
N ARG A 36 -30.85 -3.85 1.18
CA ARG A 36 -30.01 -4.24 2.31
C ARG A 36 -29.19 -5.50 2.01
N GLU A 37 -29.77 -6.52 1.39
CA GLU A 37 -29.01 -7.70 0.97
C GLU A 37 -28.03 -7.37 -0.16
N ALA A 38 -28.38 -6.49 -1.10
CA ALA A 38 -27.45 -6.04 -2.13
C ALA A 38 -26.24 -5.32 -1.51
N LEU A 39 -26.45 -4.37 -0.59
CA LEU A 39 -25.36 -3.71 0.14
C LEU A 39 -24.52 -4.70 0.95
N ARG A 40 -25.12 -5.73 1.58
CA ARG A 40 -24.35 -6.80 2.23
C ARG A 40 -23.43 -7.53 1.25
N GLY A 41 -23.94 -7.82 0.06
CA GLY A 41 -23.15 -8.42 -1.02
C GLY A 41 -21.94 -7.57 -1.38
N GLU A 42 -22.15 -6.26 -1.57
CA GLU A 42 -21.09 -5.31 -1.87
C GLU A 42 -20.09 -5.15 -0.72
N ALA A 43 -20.56 -5.06 0.54
CA ALA A 43 -19.71 -5.00 1.72
C ALA A 43 -18.82 -6.24 1.83
N ARG A 44 -19.37 -7.45 1.62
CA ARG A 44 -18.58 -8.70 1.59
C ARG A 44 -17.52 -8.68 0.49
N ALA A 45 -17.88 -8.22 -0.72
CA ALA A 45 -16.95 -8.14 -1.84
C ALA A 45 -15.82 -7.12 -1.58
N LEU A 46 -16.16 -5.93 -1.09
CA LEU A 46 -15.18 -4.91 -0.72
C LEU A 46 -14.30 -5.37 0.45
N GLY A 47 -14.86 -6.07 1.44
CA GLY A 47 -14.11 -6.68 2.54
C GLY A 47 -13.03 -7.65 2.05
N ALA A 48 -13.33 -8.48 1.06
CA ALA A 48 -12.33 -9.35 0.44
C ALA A 48 -11.20 -8.56 -0.25
N ALA A 49 -11.54 -7.49 -0.98
CA ALA A 49 -10.55 -6.61 -1.63
C ALA A 49 -9.68 -5.86 -0.61
N VAL A 50 -10.28 -5.36 0.48
CA VAL A 50 -9.57 -4.73 1.61
C VAL A 50 -8.59 -5.70 2.25
N GLN A 51 -8.99 -6.96 2.44
CA GLN A 51 -8.13 -7.99 3.01
C GLN A 51 -6.94 -8.31 2.09
N ALA A 52 -7.18 -8.42 0.78
CA ALA A 52 -6.12 -8.62 -0.21
C ALA A 52 -5.10 -7.48 -0.19
N LEU A 53 -5.57 -6.22 -0.22
CA LEU A 53 -4.70 -5.05 -0.13
C LEU A 53 -3.92 -5.01 1.20
N SER A 54 -4.58 -5.31 2.32
CA SER A 54 -3.92 -5.42 3.63
C SER A 54 -2.78 -6.45 3.61
N GLY A 55 -3.03 -7.59 2.95
CA GLY A 55 -2.06 -8.65 2.72
C GLY A 55 -0.83 -8.20 1.93
N ALA A 56 -0.96 -7.29 0.97
CA ALA A 56 0.16 -6.73 0.21
C ALA A 56 0.86 -5.54 0.91
N VAL A 57 0.12 -4.73 1.68
CA VAL A 57 0.67 -3.59 2.41
C VAL A 57 1.65 -4.02 3.49
N LYS A 58 1.31 -5.03 4.29
CA LYS A 58 2.13 -5.45 5.43
C LYS A 58 3.54 -5.88 5.02
N PRO A 59 3.75 -6.81 4.06
CA PRO A 59 5.08 -7.22 3.63
C PRO A 59 5.92 -6.08 3.07
N TYR A 60 5.33 -5.20 2.24
CA TYR A 60 6.06 -4.07 1.68
C TYR A 60 6.48 -3.08 2.76
N ARG A 61 5.59 -2.75 3.70
CA ARG A 61 5.93 -1.89 4.86
C ARG A 61 7.02 -2.51 5.72
N ASP A 62 6.84 -3.76 6.15
CA ASP A 62 7.78 -4.44 7.04
C ASP A 62 9.17 -4.54 6.39
N PHE A 63 9.24 -4.77 5.08
CA PHE A 63 10.48 -4.73 4.32
C PHE A 63 11.14 -3.35 4.31
N LEU A 64 10.37 -2.28 4.06
CA LEU A 64 10.89 -0.91 4.06
C LEU A 64 11.44 -0.53 5.43
N GLU A 65 10.74 -0.91 6.51
CA GLU A 65 11.06 -0.53 7.89
C GLU A 65 12.17 -1.38 8.51
N ARG A 66 12.39 -2.62 8.05
CA ARG A 66 13.36 -3.55 8.66
C ARG A 66 14.53 -3.86 7.76
N THR A 67 14.27 -4.26 6.52
CA THR A 67 15.31 -4.71 5.59
C THR A 67 15.99 -3.53 4.93
N ARG A 68 15.21 -2.67 4.27
CA ARG A 68 15.77 -1.56 3.49
C ARG A 68 16.57 -0.57 4.34
N VAL A 69 16.13 -0.30 5.57
CA VAL A 69 16.87 0.59 6.49
C VAL A 69 18.26 0.04 6.84
N ARG A 70 18.45 -1.29 6.90
CA ARG A 70 19.76 -1.90 7.19
C ARG A 70 20.74 -1.65 6.06
N TYR A 71 20.34 -1.90 4.81
CA TYR A 71 21.18 -1.62 3.63
C TYR A 71 21.52 -0.13 3.53
N ARG A 72 20.53 0.76 3.72
CA ARG A 72 20.78 2.21 3.77
C ARG A 72 21.71 2.61 4.91
N GLY A 73 21.64 1.92 6.06
CA GLY A 73 22.56 2.11 7.18
C GLY A 73 24.00 1.78 6.79
N ARG A 74 24.24 0.65 6.11
CA ARG A 74 25.57 0.26 5.61
C ARG A 74 26.15 1.31 4.66
N VAL A 75 25.35 1.78 3.70
CA VAL A 75 25.76 2.84 2.77
C VAL A 75 26.17 4.10 3.52
N ARG A 76 25.36 4.57 4.48
CA ARG A 76 25.71 5.77 5.29
C ARG A 76 27.01 5.62 6.06
N VAL A 77 27.26 4.44 6.63
CA VAL A 77 28.52 4.17 7.34
C VAL A 77 29.69 4.18 6.36
N ALA A 78 29.55 3.54 5.20
CA ALA A 78 30.60 3.53 4.19
C ALA A 78 30.88 4.95 3.65
N GLU A 79 29.85 5.75 3.39
CA GLU A 79 29.97 7.18 3.03
C GLU A 79 30.72 7.98 4.11
N HIS A 80 30.43 7.73 5.38
CA HIS A 80 31.12 8.39 6.49
C HIS A 80 32.61 8.01 6.55
N LEU A 81 32.93 6.73 6.35
CA LEU A 81 34.32 6.24 6.34
C LEU A 81 35.11 6.86 5.18
N VAL A 82 34.55 6.96 3.98
CA VAL A 82 35.19 7.63 2.83
C VAL A 82 35.50 9.09 3.19
N ARG A 83 34.52 9.85 3.68
CA ARG A 83 34.70 11.26 4.07
C ARG A 83 35.76 11.45 5.17
N GLY A 84 35.90 10.49 6.07
CA GLY A 84 36.92 10.52 7.13
C GLY A 84 38.32 10.12 6.65
N SER A 85 38.42 9.33 5.58
CA SER A 85 39.68 8.79 5.03
C SER A 85 40.40 9.81 4.15
N ASP A 86 39.64 10.70 3.49
CA ASP A 86 40.17 11.86 2.74
C ASP A 86 41.06 12.78 3.61
N ALA A 87 40.93 12.73 4.94
CA ALA A 87 41.76 13.52 5.87
C ALA A 87 43.12 12.88 6.22
N GLY A 88 43.40 11.63 5.79
CA GLY A 88 44.56 10.84 6.28
C GLY A 88 45.26 9.90 5.29
N GLY A 89 44.83 9.81 4.03
CA GLY A 89 45.66 9.27 2.94
C GLY A 89 45.68 7.73 2.75
N ALA A 90 44.69 6.97 3.23
CA ALA A 90 44.53 5.56 2.88
C ALA A 90 43.06 5.25 2.54
N ASP A 91 42.67 5.52 1.29
CA ASP A 91 41.27 5.75 0.89
C ASP A 91 40.66 4.66 0.00
N GLU A 92 41.46 3.78 -0.59
CA GLU A 92 40.97 2.73 -1.50
C GLU A 92 40.08 1.69 -0.80
N ALA A 93 40.42 1.31 0.43
CA ALA A 93 39.63 0.35 1.21
C ALA A 93 38.26 0.94 1.59
N ALA A 94 38.19 2.22 1.95
CA ALA A 94 36.92 2.89 2.28
C ALA A 94 36.03 3.03 1.04
N ARG A 95 36.61 3.40 -0.10
CA ARG A 95 35.89 3.47 -1.39
C ARG A 95 35.36 2.11 -1.83
N ALA A 96 36.17 1.05 -1.72
CA ALA A 96 35.74 -0.31 -2.03
C ALA A 96 34.54 -0.76 -1.17
N ARG A 97 34.52 -0.40 0.12
CA ARG A 97 33.37 -0.67 1.01
C ARG A 97 32.11 0.09 0.62
N LEU A 98 32.26 1.32 0.13
CA LEU A 98 31.12 2.10 -0.37
C LEU A 98 30.56 1.48 -1.65
N GLU A 99 31.42 1.10 -2.60
CA GLU A 99 31.00 0.43 -3.83
C GLU A 99 30.27 -0.89 -3.53
N GLU A 100 30.81 -1.72 -2.62
CA GLU A 100 30.18 -2.95 -2.15
C GLU A 100 28.78 -2.67 -1.55
N ALA A 101 28.67 -1.71 -0.64
CA ALA A 101 27.39 -1.37 0.01
C ALA A 101 26.35 -0.83 -0.99
N LEU A 102 26.77 -0.07 -1.99
CA LEU A 102 25.90 0.43 -3.06
C LEU A 102 25.43 -0.70 -3.98
N ALA A 103 26.32 -1.62 -4.35
CA ALA A 103 25.98 -2.79 -5.15
C ALA A 103 24.98 -3.70 -4.41
N GLU A 104 25.20 -3.95 -3.12
CA GLU A 104 24.27 -4.69 -2.27
C GLU A 104 22.89 -4.03 -2.17
N LEU A 105 22.85 -2.70 -1.98
CA LEU A 105 21.61 -1.93 -1.94
C LEU A 105 20.86 -2.06 -3.28
N ALA A 106 21.55 -1.90 -4.41
CA ALA A 106 20.94 -2.00 -5.74
C ALA A 106 20.40 -3.42 -6.00
N ALA A 107 21.17 -4.45 -5.67
CA ALA A 107 20.75 -5.85 -5.81
C ALA A 107 19.49 -6.15 -4.97
N MET A 108 19.44 -5.66 -3.73
CA MET A 108 18.27 -5.82 -2.86
C MET A 108 17.05 -5.05 -3.36
N GLU A 109 17.24 -3.83 -3.90
CA GLU A 109 16.14 -3.04 -4.49
C GLU A 109 15.49 -3.79 -5.67
N GLU A 110 16.28 -4.40 -6.55
CA GLU A 110 15.77 -5.18 -7.69
C GLU A 110 15.18 -6.53 -7.29
N ALA A 111 15.86 -7.29 -6.43
CA ALA A 111 15.47 -8.65 -6.08
C ALA A 111 14.30 -8.70 -5.08
N GLN A 112 14.15 -7.69 -4.23
CA GLN A 112 13.18 -7.71 -3.12
C GLN A 112 12.18 -6.56 -3.18
N ARG A 113 12.65 -5.30 -3.28
CA ARG A 113 11.71 -4.15 -3.23
C ARG A 113 10.79 -4.14 -4.43
N ARG A 114 11.33 -4.32 -5.64
CA ARG A 114 10.55 -4.20 -6.88
C ARG A 114 9.37 -5.20 -6.92
N PRO A 115 9.56 -6.51 -6.68
CA PRO A 115 8.44 -7.46 -6.60
C PRO A 115 7.38 -7.09 -5.55
N LEU A 116 7.81 -6.66 -4.35
CA LEU A 116 6.88 -6.25 -3.30
C LEU A 116 6.09 -4.99 -3.69
N LYS A 117 6.74 -4.04 -4.36
CA LYS A 117 6.10 -2.82 -4.84
C LYS A 117 5.14 -3.09 -6.00
N GLU A 118 5.46 -4.01 -6.88
CA GLU A 118 4.59 -4.47 -7.97
C GLU A 118 3.35 -5.17 -7.41
N ALA A 119 3.53 -6.12 -6.48
CA ALA A 119 2.42 -6.79 -5.80
C ALA A 119 1.48 -5.78 -5.10
N LEU A 120 2.04 -4.81 -4.37
CA LEU A 120 1.24 -3.74 -3.76
C LEU A 120 0.50 -2.90 -4.80
N SER A 121 1.16 -2.53 -5.89
CA SER A 121 0.52 -1.71 -6.94
C SER A 121 -0.62 -2.47 -7.61
N ALA A 122 -0.44 -3.76 -7.88
CA ALA A 122 -1.47 -4.62 -8.44
C ALA A 122 -2.71 -4.70 -7.53
N GLU A 123 -2.54 -4.84 -6.21
CA GLU A 123 -3.69 -4.83 -5.29
C GLU A 123 -4.38 -3.47 -5.20
N ILE A 124 -3.64 -2.36 -5.30
CA ILE A 124 -4.23 -1.02 -5.36
C ILE A 124 -5.11 -0.87 -6.61
N ASP A 125 -4.64 -1.36 -7.76
CA ASP A 125 -5.39 -1.27 -9.01
C ASP A 125 -6.62 -2.18 -8.98
N ARG A 126 -6.51 -3.40 -8.44
CA ARG A 126 -7.66 -4.29 -8.20
C ARG A 126 -8.71 -3.68 -7.27
N LEU A 127 -8.27 -3.05 -6.17
CA LEU A 127 -9.18 -2.36 -5.26
C LEU A 127 -9.95 -1.25 -5.99
N ARG A 128 -9.25 -0.41 -6.76
CA ARG A 128 -9.87 0.69 -7.51
C ARG A 128 -10.91 0.17 -8.51
N GLU A 129 -10.58 -0.88 -9.23
CA GLU A 129 -11.50 -1.51 -10.17
C GLU A 129 -12.70 -2.15 -9.46
N ALA A 130 -12.49 -2.79 -8.32
CA ALA A 130 -13.58 -3.33 -7.50
C ALA A 130 -14.52 -2.23 -7.01
N MET A 131 -13.99 -1.11 -6.53
CA MET A 131 -14.78 0.05 -6.08
C MET A 131 -15.53 0.71 -7.24
N ALA A 132 -14.89 0.92 -8.40
CA ALA A 132 -15.57 1.46 -9.56
C ALA A 132 -16.75 0.58 -10.04
N ARG A 133 -16.57 -0.74 -9.99
CA ARG A 133 -17.65 -1.70 -10.31
C ARG A 133 -18.77 -1.69 -9.27
N MET A 134 -18.42 -1.54 -7.99
CA MET A 134 -19.38 -1.38 -6.90
C MET A 134 -20.21 -0.12 -7.11
N ASP A 135 -19.56 1.04 -7.32
CA ASP A 135 -20.23 2.33 -7.56
C ASP A 135 -21.22 2.24 -8.72
N ALA A 136 -20.85 1.59 -9.83
CA ALA A 136 -21.76 1.37 -10.97
C ALA A 136 -23.00 0.55 -10.58
N ARG A 137 -22.82 -0.57 -9.86
CA ARG A 137 -23.95 -1.41 -9.41
C ARG A 137 -24.84 -0.70 -8.39
N LEU A 138 -24.24 0.10 -7.51
CA LEU A 138 -24.98 0.87 -6.51
C LEU A 138 -25.80 1.98 -7.18
N ALA A 139 -25.23 2.69 -8.15
CA ALA A 139 -25.93 3.75 -8.89
C ALA A 139 -27.13 3.24 -9.72
N GLU A 140 -27.10 1.99 -10.17
CA GLU A 140 -28.22 1.36 -10.88
C GLU A 140 -29.40 1.00 -9.97
N ARG A 141 -29.17 0.86 -8.66
CA ARG A 141 -30.15 0.29 -7.71
C ARG A 141 -30.59 1.25 -6.62
N LEU A 142 -29.70 2.13 -6.16
CA LEU A 142 -29.92 2.98 -5.00
C LEU A 142 -30.18 4.42 -5.44
N SER A 143 -30.90 5.16 -4.60
CA SER A 143 -31.13 6.59 -4.85
C SER A 143 -29.80 7.35 -4.84
N ALA A 144 -29.72 8.42 -5.64
CA ALA A 144 -28.54 9.29 -5.69
C ALA A 144 -28.17 9.84 -4.31
N GLU A 145 -29.17 10.18 -3.48
CA GLU A 145 -28.97 10.65 -2.10
C GLU A 145 -28.28 9.59 -1.21
N LEU A 146 -28.58 8.30 -1.41
CA LEU A 146 -27.92 7.25 -0.65
C LEU A 146 -26.49 6.98 -1.17
N VAL A 147 -26.25 7.15 -2.48
CA VAL A 147 -24.93 7.03 -3.09
C VAL A 147 -24.01 8.18 -2.69
N GLU A 148 -24.53 9.41 -2.54
CA GLU A 148 -23.76 10.58 -2.09
C GLU A 148 -23.28 10.50 -0.64
N ASN A 149 -23.87 9.61 0.17
CA ASN A 149 -23.51 9.39 1.56
C ASN A 149 -22.52 8.23 1.78
N LEU A 150 -22.05 7.56 0.71
CA LEU A 150 -21.07 6.47 0.72
C LEU A 150 -19.65 6.95 0.38
#